data_AF-A0A847ZUB6-F1
#
_entry.id   AF-A0A847ZUB6-F1
#
_cell.length_a   1.000
_cell.length_b   1.000
_cell.length_c   1.000
_cell.angle_alpha   90.00
_cell.angle_beta   90.00
_cell.angle_gamma   90.00
#
_symmetry.space_group_name_H-M   'P 1'
#
loop_
_entity.id
_entity.type
_entity.pdbx_description
1 polymer ?
#
loop_
_entity_poly.entity_id
_entity_poly.type
_entity_poly.pdbx_seq_one_letter_code
_entity_poly.pdbx_strand_id
1 'polypeptide(L)'
;MQTETPQTIYLKDYQPAPQAIRHVKLLVDLHPTATCIVSEMQVEPRASAPMVLHGEGLELVSVAIDGVELVADRYSYANDLLTIAEVPSRPFTLRIEQRCNPQANTA
;
A
#
# COMPACT_ATOMS: atom_id res chain seq x y z
N MET A 1 7.92 -8.71 21.92
CA MET A 1 7.61 -10.08 21.44
C MET A 1 6.21 -10.04 20.86
N GLN A 2 6.07 -9.80 19.55
CA GLN A 2 4.80 -10.02 18.87
C GLN A 2 4.74 -11.50 18.49
N THR A 3 3.90 -12.25 19.18
CA THR A 3 3.55 -13.62 18.83
C THR A 3 2.44 -13.59 17.79
N GLU A 4 2.78 -13.32 16.54
CA GLU A 4 1.88 -13.64 15.43
C GLU A 4 2.19 -15.07 15.00
N THR A 5 1.39 -16.00 15.52
CA THR A 5 1.36 -17.35 14.98
C THR A 5 0.87 -17.24 13.53
N PRO A 6 1.64 -17.70 12.52
CA PRO A 6 1.23 -17.60 11.13
C PRO A 6 -0.14 -18.26 10.93
N GLN A 7 -1.11 -17.49 10.47
CA GLN A 7 -2.46 -17.98 10.22
C GLN A 7 -2.47 -18.86 8.97
N THR A 8 -3.12 -20.02 9.06
CA THR A 8 -3.26 -20.92 7.91
C THR A 8 -4.20 -20.30 6.88
N ILE A 9 -3.70 -20.04 5.67
CA ILE A 9 -4.50 -19.56 4.53
C ILE A 9 -5.01 -20.78 3.76
N TYR A 10 -6.33 -20.88 3.55
CA TYR A 10 -6.93 -22.00 2.84
C TYR A 10 -7.32 -21.65 1.39
N LEU A 11 -7.07 -22.59 0.46
CA LEU A 11 -7.46 -22.45 -0.94
C LEU A 11 -8.97 -22.20 -1.14
N LYS A 12 -9.81 -22.80 -0.30
CA LYS A 12 -11.28 -22.64 -0.34
C LYS A 12 -11.75 -21.21 -0.07
N ASP A 13 -10.92 -20.40 0.59
CA ASP A 13 -11.24 -19.01 0.96
C ASP A 13 -10.70 -18.00 -0.08
N TYR A 14 -10.14 -18.48 -1.20
CA TYR A 14 -9.65 -17.63 -2.28
C TYR A 14 -10.76 -16.74 -2.84
N GLN A 15 -10.47 -15.45 -2.95
CA GLN A 15 -11.32 -14.47 -3.62
C GLN A 15 -10.49 -13.65 -4.61
N PRO A 16 -11.03 -13.32 -5.80
CA PRO A 16 -10.38 -12.37 -6.69
C PRO A 16 -10.17 -11.01 -6.02
N ALA A 17 -9.03 -10.37 -6.27
CA ALA A 17 -8.75 -9.05 -5.74
C ALA A 17 -9.80 -8.02 -6.24
N PRO A 18 -10.34 -7.16 -5.35
CA PRO A 18 -11.36 -6.19 -5.71
C PRO A 18 -10.84 -5.03 -6.58
N GLN A 19 -9.53 -4.81 -6.59
CA GLN A 19 -8.85 -3.88 -7.50
C GLN A 19 -7.68 -4.59 -8.19
N ALA A 20 -7.42 -4.23 -9.44
CA ALA A 20 -6.26 -4.70 -10.20
C ALA A 20 -5.30 -3.54 -10.45
N ILE A 21 -4.00 -3.77 -10.26
CA ILE A 21 -2.96 -2.79 -10.58
C ILE A 21 -2.35 -3.18 -11.93
N ARG A 22 -2.45 -2.30 -12.93
CA ARG A 22 -1.99 -2.57 -14.30
C ARG A 22 -0.56 -2.14 -14.56
N HIS A 23 -0.17 -1.03 -13.95
CA HIS A 23 1.15 -0.46 -14.11
C HIS A 23 1.61 0.08 -12.78
N VAL A 24 2.91 -0.05 -12.51
CA VAL A 24 3.57 0.51 -11.34
C VAL A 24 4.83 1.21 -11.82
N LYS A 25 4.95 2.49 -11.52
CA LYS A 25 6.16 3.28 -11.67
C LYS A 25 6.75 3.52 -10.29
N LEU A 26 7.98 3.10 -10.10
CA LEU A 26 8.71 3.29 -8.86
C LEU A 26 9.83 4.29 -9.07
N LEU A 27 9.93 5.26 -8.17
CA LEU A 27 11.12 6.07 -7.97
C LEU A 27 11.69 5.70 -6.61
N VAL A 28 12.95 5.29 -6.59
CA VAL A 28 13.65 4.89 -5.38
C VAL A 28 14.87 5.79 -5.22
N ASP A 29 14.85 6.64 -4.21
CA ASP A 29 15.98 7.46 -3.81
C ASP A 29 16.75 6.76 -2.70
N LEU A 30 17.93 6.26 -3.03
CA LEU A 30 18.69 5.34 -2.21
C LEU A 30 19.44 6.07 -1.10
N HIS A 31 19.15 5.70 0.13
CA HIS A 31 19.89 6.12 1.31
C HIS A 31 20.04 4.96 2.29
N PRO A 32 21.22 4.74 2.90
CA PRO A 32 21.48 3.59 3.77
C PRO A 32 20.46 3.42 4.90
N THR A 33 19.98 4.54 5.47
CA THR A 33 19.07 4.54 6.62
C THR A 33 17.68 5.11 6.35
N ALA A 34 17.44 5.70 5.18
CA ALA A 34 16.23 6.48 4.91
C ALA A 34 15.90 6.52 3.41
N THR A 35 15.87 5.35 2.76
CA THR A 35 15.53 5.25 1.35
C THR A 35 14.09 5.73 1.14
N CYS A 36 13.89 6.69 0.25
CA CYS A 36 12.58 7.22 -0.09
C CYS A 36 12.05 6.50 -1.33
N ILE A 37 10.82 6.00 -1.25
CA ILE A 37 10.16 5.26 -2.33
C ILE A 37 8.89 6.01 -2.69
N VAL A 38 8.77 6.36 -3.97
CA VAL A 38 7.53 6.87 -4.53
C VAL A 38 6.96 5.86 -5.51
N SER A 39 5.77 5.37 -5.21
CA SER A 39 5.03 4.45 -6.04
C SER A 39 3.87 5.16 -6.71
N GLU A 40 3.79 5.09 -8.03
CA GLU A 40 2.66 5.57 -8.82
C GLU A 40 2.04 4.38 -9.56
N MET A 41 0.79 4.08 -9.23
CA MET A 41 0.09 2.87 -9.63
C MET A 41 -1.17 3.20 -10.43
N GLN A 42 -1.35 2.55 -11.57
CA GLN A 42 -2.60 2.61 -12.33
C GLN A 42 -3.54 1.50 -11.81
N VAL A 43 -4.61 1.92 -11.15
CA VAL A 43 -5.56 1.03 -10.47
C VAL A 43 -6.85 0.92 -11.27
N GLU A 44 -7.30 -0.30 -11.52
CA GLU A 44 -8.60 -0.66 -12.09
C GLU A 44 -9.50 -1.30 -11.02
N PRO A 45 -10.52 -0.59 -10.53
CA PRO A 45 -11.53 -1.18 -9.64
C PRO A 45 -12.33 -2.27 -10.36
N ARG A 46 -12.54 -3.41 -9.70
CA ARG A 46 -13.39 -4.52 -10.17
C ARG A 46 -14.64 -4.71 -9.30
N ALA A 47 -14.56 -4.27 -8.04
CA ALA A 47 -15.67 -4.26 -7.11
C ALA A 47 -15.63 -2.99 -6.26
N SER A 48 -16.79 -2.62 -5.71
CA SER A 48 -16.88 -1.55 -4.71
C SER A 48 -16.43 -2.08 -3.35
N ALA A 49 -15.12 -2.01 -3.09
CA ALA A 49 -14.51 -2.41 -1.84
C ALA A 49 -13.37 -1.45 -1.46
N PRO A 50 -13.00 -1.40 -0.17
CA PRO A 50 -11.79 -0.71 0.27
C PRO A 50 -10.55 -1.24 -0.46
N MET A 51 -9.57 -0.38 -0.67
CA MET A 51 -8.27 -0.79 -1.18
C MET A 51 -7.34 -1.04 0.00
N VAL A 52 -6.87 -2.28 0.13
CA VAL A 52 -5.96 -2.70 1.19
C VAL A 52 -4.62 -3.07 0.57
N LEU A 53 -3.55 -2.42 1.02
CA LEU A 53 -2.19 -2.63 0.57
C LEU A 53 -1.33 -3.09 1.74
N HIS A 54 -0.55 -4.13 1.53
CA HIS A 54 0.40 -4.66 2.50
C HIS A 54 1.75 -3.98 2.32
N GLY A 55 2.35 -3.50 3.40
CA GLY A 55 3.65 -2.84 3.42
C GLY A 55 4.29 -2.92 4.80
N GLU A 56 5.23 -3.84 4.95
CA GLU A 56 5.92 -4.13 6.21
C GLU A 56 7.19 -3.29 6.39
N GLY A 57 7.36 -2.73 7.60
CA GLY A 57 8.58 -1.98 7.93
C GLY A 57 8.74 -0.69 7.12
N LEU A 58 7.63 -0.10 6.69
CA LEU A 58 7.58 1.14 5.92
C LEU A 58 7.06 2.27 6.80
N GLU A 59 7.63 3.46 6.64
CA GLU A 59 7.07 4.69 7.16
C GLU A 59 6.26 5.35 6.04
N LEU A 60 4.94 5.49 6.24
CA LEU A 60 4.07 6.16 5.27
C LEU A 60 4.22 7.68 5.38
N VAL A 61 4.58 8.34 4.27
CA VAL A 61 4.74 9.80 4.20
C VAL A 61 3.48 10.46 3.66
N SER A 62 3.00 10.03 2.49
CA SER A 62 1.80 10.61 1.86
C SER A 62 1.08 9.61 0.95
N VAL A 63 -0.21 9.86 0.72
CA VAL A 63 -1.06 9.10 -0.20
C VAL A 63 -1.88 10.09 -1.01
N ALA A 64 -1.94 9.92 -2.33
CA ALA A 64 -2.72 10.76 -3.23
C ALA A 64 -3.46 9.93 -4.29
N ILE A 65 -4.66 10.36 -4.66
CA ILE A 65 -5.45 9.79 -5.75
C ILE A 65 -5.64 10.85 -6.83
N ASP A 66 -5.30 10.51 -8.08
CA ASP A 66 -5.39 11.41 -9.24
C ASP A 66 -4.72 12.77 -9.00
N GLY A 67 -3.60 12.78 -8.26
CA GLY A 67 -2.83 13.99 -7.93
C GLY A 67 -3.39 14.80 -6.76
N VAL A 68 -4.48 14.36 -6.12
CA VAL A 68 -5.05 14.99 -4.93
C VAL A 68 -4.64 14.20 -3.69
N GLU A 69 -3.92 14.85 -2.78
CA GLU A 69 -3.52 14.25 -1.51
C GLU A 69 -4.73 13.90 -0.65
N LEU A 70 -4.73 12.71 -0.07
CA LEU A 70 -5.78 12.25 0.83
C LEU A 70 -5.54 12.80 2.23
N VAL A 71 -6.60 13.30 2.86
CA VAL A 71 -6.56 13.65 4.29
C VAL A 71 -6.51 12.38 5.15
N ALA A 72 -5.93 12.49 6.34
CA ALA A 72 -5.70 11.37 7.25
C ALA A 72 -6.96 10.55 7.55
N ASP A 73 -8.14 11.16 7.58
CA ASP A 73 -9.40 10.43 7.86
C ASP A 73 -9.87 9.54 6.71
N ARG A 74 -9.25 9.62 5.53
CA ARG A 74 -9.62 8.81 4.34
C ARG A 74 -8.81 7.54 4.19
N TYR A 75 -7.77 7.36 5.00
CA TYR A 75 -6.98 6.14 5.01
C TYR A 75 -6.49 5.80 6.42
N SER A 76 -6.22 4.53 6.69
CA SER A 76 -5.56 4.11 7.92
C SER A 76 -4.29 3.34 7.58
N TYR A 77 -3.20 3.60 8.30
CA TYR A 77 -1.98 2.81 8.23
C TYR A 77 -1.68 2.20 9.60
N ALA A 78 -1.89 0.89 9.72
CA ALA A 78 -1.71 0.16 10.98
C ALA A 78 -1.42 -1.31 10.68
N ASN A 79 -0.62 -1.96 11.52
CA ASN A 79 -0.25 -3.39 11.39
C ASN A 79 0.23 -3.72 9.96
N ASP A 80 1.09 -2.86 9.39
CA ASP A 80 1.65 -3.02 8.04
C ASP A 80 0.61 -3.05 6.91
N LEU A 81 -0.60 -2.53 7.18
CA LEU A 81 -1.69 -2.41 6.21
C LEU A 81 -2.06 -0.94 5.99
N LEU A 82 -1.96 -0.49 4.75
CA LEU A 82 -2.60 0.74 4.29
C LEU A 82 -4.00 0.41 3.76
N THR A 83 -5.02 0.93 4.42
CA THR A 83 -6.42 0.78 4.01
C THR A 83 -6.97 2.13 3.58
N ILE A 84 -7.43 2.23 2.32
CA ILE A 84 -8.17 3.39 1.79
C ILE A 84 -9.63 2.97 1.71
N ALA A 85 -10.47 3.54 2.58
CA ALA A 85 -11.86 3.09 2.76
C ALA A 85 -12.71 3.28 1.50
N GLU A 86 -12.50 4.40 0.80
CA GLU A 86 -13.25 4.79 -0.39
C GLU A 86 -12.29 5.11 -1.53
N VAL A 87 -12.35 4.31 -2.59
CA VAL A 87 -11.63 4.55 -3.84
C VAL A 87 -12.59 4.85 -4.99
N PRO A 88 -12.16 5.60 -6.02
CA PRO A 88 -12.99 5.84 -7.19
C PRO A 88 -13.49 4.53 -7.84
N SER A 89 -14.70 4.54 -8.38
CA SER A 89 -15.27 3.40 -9.13
C SER A 89 -14.81 3.34 -10.59
N ARG A 90 -13.90 4.24 -11.00
CA ARG A 90 -13.29 4.31 -12.32
C ARG A 90 -11.78 4.09 -12.20
N PRO A 91 -11.07 3.77 -13.29
CA PRO A 91 -9.61 3.76 -13.26
C PRO A 91 -9.04 5.08 -12.72
N PHE A 92 -8.02 4.97 -11.88
CA PHE A 92 -7.38 6.10 -11.20
C PHE A 92 -5.88 5.84 -10.99
N THR A 93 -5.15 6.90 -10.69
CA THR A 93 -3.73 6.83 -10.32
C THR A 93 -3.59 6.97 -8.81
N LEU A 94 -3.03 5.95 -8.16
CA LEU A 94 -2.66 6.00 -6.75
C LEU A 94 -1.17 6.33 -6.64
N ARG A 95 -0.84 7.40 -5.93
CA ARG A 95 0.53 7.77 -5.61
C ARG A 95 0.76 7.62 -4.11
N ILE A 96 1.84 6.93 -3.74
CA ILE A 96 2.23 6.73 -2.35
C ILE A 96 3.70 7.13 -2.21
N GLU A 97 4.02 7.91 -1.19
CA GLU A 97 5.38 8.17 -0.77
C GLU A 97 5.63 7.48 0.58
N GLN A 98 6.72 6.73 0.65
CA GLN A 98 7.10 5.94 1.82
C GLN A 98 8.61 6.02 2.05
N ARG A 99 9.04 5.69 3.26
CA ARG A 99 10.46 5.55 3.63
C ARG A 99 10.73 4.20 4.25
N CYS A 100 11.95 3.71 4.04
CA CYS A 100 12.45 2.52 4.74
C CYS A 100 13.91 2.70 5.17
N ASN A 101 14.35 1.88 6.10
CA ASN A 101 15.75 1.83 6.57
C ASN A 101 16.40 0.51 6.15
N PRO A 102 17.03 0.45 4.96
CA PRO A 102 17.67 -0.77 4.47
C PRO A 102 18.74 -1.32 5.41
N GLN A 103 19.54 -0.47 6.06
CA GLN A 103 20.62 -0.90 6.94
C GLN A 103 20.12 -1.60 8.20
N ALA A 104 18.93 -1.23 8.69
CA ALA A 104 18.29 -1.89 9.83
C ALA A 104 17.55 -3.18 9.44
N ASN A 105 17.46 -3.52 8.15
CA ASN A 105 16.79 -4.72 7.69
C ASN A 105 17.68 -5.95 7.91
N THR A 106 17.42 -6.69 8.98
CA THR A 106 18.13 -7.94 9.35
C THR A 106 17.24 -9.18 9.21
N ALA A 107 16.10 -9.06 8.50
CA ALA A 107 15.12 -10.12 8.32
C ALA A 107 15.65 -11.29 7.48
#